data_AF-A0A948DNV2-F1
#
_entry.id   AF-A0A948DNV2-F1
#
_cell.length_a   1.000
_cell.length_b   1.000
_cell.length_c   1.000
_cell.angle_alpha   90.00
_cell.angle_beta   90.00
_cell.angle_gamma   90.00
#
_symmetry.space_group_name_H-M   'P 1'
#
loop_
_entity.id
_entity.type
_entity.pdbx_description
1 polymer ?
#
loop_
_entity_poly.entity_id
_entity_poly.type
_entity_poly.pdbx_seq_one_letter_code
_entity_poly.pdbx_strand_id
1 'polypeptide(L)' 'MLIEFSVANVLSFKDRVTFSMAASNDDALQESNVFAWGKKRLVKSAVVYGANASGKSNLLSAMRFMR' A
#
# COMPACT_ATOMS: atom_id res chain seq x y z
N MET A 1 9.52 -5.18 6.83
CA MET A 1 8.09 -4.85 7.02
C MET A 1 7.79 -3.57 6.24
N LEU A 2 6.87 -3.61 5.27
CA LEU A 2 6.44 -2.42 4.54
C LEU A 2 5.37 -1.69 5.37
N ILE A 3 5.59 -0.41 5.68
CA ILE A 3 4.60 0.43 6.37
C ILE A 3 3.95 1.38 5.37
N GLU A 4 4.78 2.02 4.55
CA GLU A 4 4.33 2.99 3.56
C GLU A 4 5.30 2.97 2.38
N PHE A 5 4.77 3.21 1.18
CA PHE A 5 5.54 3.44 -0.03
C PHE A 5 4.98 4.67 -0.74
N SER A 6 5.85 5.62 -1.10
CA SER A 6 5.47 6.81 -1.85
C SER A 6 6.27 6.91 -3.14
N VAL A 7 5.60 7.26 -4.24
CA VAL A 7 6.19 7.38 -5.57
C VAL A 7 5.64 8.62 -6.28
N ALA A 8 6.49 9.33 -7.03
CA ALA A 8 6.12 10.47 -7.86
C ALA A 8 7.04 10.52 -9.09
N ASN A 9 6.54 10.94 -10.24
CA ASN A 9 7.26 11.01 -11.51
C ASN A 9 8.00 9.70 -11.90
N VAL A 10 7.34 8.55 -11.74
CA VAL A 10 7.87 7.23 -12.12
C VAL A 10 6.80 6.43 -12.86
N LEU A 11 7.15 5.87 -14.03
CA LEU A 11 6.24 5.10 -14.88
C LEU A 11 4.93 5.88 -15.14
N SER A 12 3.79 5.34 -14.73
CA SER A 12 2.47 5.96 -14.87
C SER A 12 2.07 6.87 -13.70
N PHE A 13 2.94 7.10 -12.72
CA PHE A 13 2.67 7.99 -11.58
C PHE A 13 3.27 9.36 -11.86
N LYS A 14 2.44 10.30 -12.31
CA LYS A 14 2.83 11.71 -12.47
C LYS A 14 2.95 12.38 -11.11
N ASP A 15 1.82 12.49 -10.40
CA ASP A 15 1.77 13.08 -9.07
C ASP A 15 2.14 12.08 -7.98
N ARG A 16 2.41 12.59 -6.76
CA ARG A 16 2.75 11.73 -5.63
C ARG A 16 1.57 10.84 -5.26
N VAL A 17 1.83 9.53 -5.24
CA VAL A 17 0.91 8.50 -4.74
C VAL A 17 1.56 7.79 -3.57
N THR A 18 0.76 7.58 -2.51
CA THR A 18 1.20 6.90 -1.28
C THR A 18 0.35 5.65 -1.05
N PHE A 19 1.02 4.51 -0.96
CA PHE A 19 0.44 3.23 -0.54
C PHE A 19 0.78 3.00 0.93
N SER A 20 -0.24 3.00 1.79
CA SER A 20 -0.09 2.85 3.25
C SER A 20 -0.66 1.53 3.74
N MET A 21 0.08 0.87 4.63
CA MET A 21 -0.34 -0.35 5.35
C MET A 21 -0.89 -0.01 6.75
N ALA A 22 -1.11 1.27 7.07
CA ALA A 22 -1.80 1.66 8.29
C ALA A 22 -3.23 1.12 8.27
N ALA A 23 -3.64 0.44 9.35
CA ALA A 23 -5.01 0.01 9.49
C ALA A 23 -5.92 1.24 9.59
N SER A 24 -7.07 1.19 8.93
CA SER A 24 -8.12 2.18 9.10
C SER A 24 -8.81 2.00 10.47
N ASN A 25 -9.76 2.88 10.77
CA ASN A 25 -10.65 2.74 11.92
C ASN A 25 -11.76 1.68 11.70
N ASP A 26 -11.70 0.93 10.59
CA ASP A 26 -12.62 -0.17 10.32
C ASP A 26 -12.12 -1.44 11.04
N ASP A 27 -13.02 -2.04 11.82
CA ASP A 27 -12.72 -3.20 12.65
C ASP A 27 -13.28 -4.51 12.06
N ALA A 28 -13.91 -4.48 10.88
CA ALA A 28 -14.51 -5.66 10.24
C ALA A 28 -13.54 -6.84 10.04
N LEU A 29 -12.25 -6.55 9.84
CA LEU A 29 -11.19 -7.55 9.68
C LEU A 29 -10.11 -7.43 10.78
N GLN A 30 -10.45 -6.88 11.94
CA GLN A 30 -9.48 -6.61 13.01
C GLN A 30 -8.75 -7.88 13.46
N GLU A 31 -9.46 -8.97 13.69
CA GLU A 31 -8.87 -10.22 14.18
C GLU A 31 -8.03 -10.93 13.11
N SER A 32 -8.49 -10.89 11.85
CA SER A 32 -7.89 -11.65 10.75
C SER A 32 -6.75 -10.90 10.07
N ASN A 33 -6.90 -9.60 9.79
CA ASN A 33 -6.00 -8.82 8.94
C ASN A 33 -5.31 -7.64 9.64
N VAL A 34 -5.50 -7.39 10.94
CA VAL A 34 -4.82 -6.31 11.66
C VAL A 34 -3.85 -6.87 12.71
N PHE A 35 -2.72 -6.18 12.91
CA PHE A 35 -1.78 -6.45 14.00
C PHE A 35 -1.20 -5.15 14.57
N ALA A 36 -0.75 -5.20 15.82
CA ALA A 36 -0.10 -4.08 16.48
C ALA A 36 1.43 -4.17 16.34
N TRP A 37 2.06 -3.03 16.04
CA TRP A 37 3.52 -2.88 16.08
C TRP A 37 3.88 -1.59 16.83
N GLY A 38 4.28 -1.74 18.10
CA GLY A 38 4.46 -0.60 19.01
C GLY A 38 3.15 0.19 19.15
N LYS A 39 3.18 1.48 18.82
CA LYS A 39 1.99 2.36 18.85
C LYS A 39 1.19 2.36 17.54
N LYS A 40 1.56 1.54 16.55
CA LYS A 40 0.92 1.50 15.22
C LYS A 40 -0.02 0.31 15.09
N ARG A 41 -1.17 0.52 14.45
CA ARG A 41 -2.04 -0.54 13.92
C ARG A 41 -1.77 -0.69 12.42
N LEU A 42 -1.41 -1.89 11.98
CA LEU A 42 -1.06 -2.18 10.60
C LEU A 42 -1.88 -3.34 10.05
N VAL A 43 -2.12 -3.35 8.74
CA VAL A 43 -2.72 -4.51 8.07
C VAL A 43 -1.67 -5.55 7.70
N LYS A 44 -2.02 -6.84 7.80
CA LYS A 44 -1.15 -7.97 7.41
C LYS A 44 -1.06 -8.09 5.89
N SER A 45 -2.16 -7.78 5.20
CA SER A 45 -2.29 -7.85 3.74
C SER A 45 -3.17 -6.72 3.21
N ALA A 46 -2.94 -6.33 1.96
CA ALA A 46 -3.72 -5.36 1.24
C ALA A 46 -3.83 -5.77 -0.23
N VAL A 47 -4.94 -5.41 -0.87
CA VAL A 47 -5.20 -5.74 -2.27
C VAL A 47 -5.45 -4.46 -3.06
N VAL A 48 -4.83 -4.35 -4.24
CA VAL A 48 -4.94 -3.18 -5.11
C VAL A 48 -5.77 -3.55 -6.35
N TYR A 49 -6.96 -2.99 -6.43
CA TYR A 49 -7.89 -3.15 -7.57
C TYR A 49 -7.97 -1.87 -8.40
N GLY A 50 -8.46 -1.98 -9.64
CA GLY A 50 -8.62 -0.85 -10.56
C GLY A 50 -8.74 -1.29 -12.02
N ALA A 51 -9.20 -0.39 -12.88
CA ALA A 51 -9.37 -0.63 -14.31
C ALA A 51 -8.07 -1.04 -15.03
N ASN A 52 -8.17 -1.59 -16.24
CA ASN A 52 -6.99 -1.88 -17.06
C ASN A 52 -6.19 -0.59 -17.33
N ALA A 53 -4.87 -0.72 -17.39
CA ALA A 53 -3.94 0.40 -17.51
C ALA A 53 -3.92 1.44 -16.35
N SER A 54 -4.64 1.20 -15.24
CA SER A 54 -4.67 2.12 -14.09
C SER A 54 -3.37 2.19 -13.25
N GLY A 55 -2.27 1.58 -13.70
CA GLY A 55 -0.97 1.64 -13.02
C GLY A 55 -0.72 0.61 -11.92
N LYS A 56 -1.59 -0.40 -11.71
CA LYS A 56 -1.42 -1.43 -10.67
C LYS A 56 -0.09 -2.18 -10.78
N SER A 57 0.24 -2.72 -11.95
CA SER A 57 1.53 -3.40 -12.18
C SER A 57 2.71 -2.44 -12.06
N ASN A 58 2.53 -1.16 -12.42
CA ASN A 58 3.55 -0.14 -12.26
C ASN A 58 3.85 0.18 -10.79
N LEU A 59 2.85 0.10 -9.89
CA LEU A 59 3.06 0.24 -8.45
C LEU A 59 4.07 -0.81 -7.95
N LEU A 60 3.86 -2.08 -8.34
CA LEU A 60 4.75 -3.18 -7.98
C LEU A 60 6.14 -3.02 -8.62
N SER A 61 6.20 -2.58 -9.87
CA SER A 61 7.48 -2.27 -10.55
C SER A 61 8.25 -1.16 -9.84
N ALA A 62 7.59 -0.08 -9.41
CA ALA A 62 8.20 1.01 -8.68
C ALA A 62 8.71 0.57 -7.29
N MET A 63 7.92 -0.24 -6.56
CA MET A 63 8.35 -0.84 -5.29
C MET A 63 9.58 -1.75 -5.49
N ARG A 64 9.63 -2.52 -6.59
CA ARG A 64 10.77 -3.39 -6.90
C ARG A 64 12.02 -2.59 -7.27
N PHE A 65 11.86 -1.44 -7.93
CA PHE A 65 12.99 -0.56 -8.29
C PHE A 65 13.70 0.03 -7.06
N MET A 66 12.97 0.28 -5.97
CA MET A 66 13.53 0.80 -4.72
C MET A 66 14.33 -0.26 -3.92
N ARG A 67 14.13 -1.54 -4.21
CA ARG A 67 14.69 -2.66 -3.44
C ARG A 67 16.10 -3.01 -3.91
#